data_AF-A0AAW4HI88-F1
#
_entry.id   AF-A0AAW4HI88-F1
#
_cell.length_a   1.000
_cell.length_b   1.000
_cell.length_c   1.000
_cell.angle_alpha   90.00
_cell.angle_beta   90.00
_cell.angle_gamma   90.00
#
_symmetry.space_group_name_H-M   'P 1'
#
loop_
_entity.id
_entity.type
_entity.pdbx_description
1 polymer ?
#
loop_
_entity_poly.entity_id
_entity_poly.type
_entity_poly.pdbx_seq_one_letter_code
_entity_poly.pdbx_strand_id
1 'polypeptide(L)'
;LSQVADDDIEQRDLHTWSFGELPKVYQQKRGGFEVRAYPALVDKKDSVEIKLFETEQEQLSAMRAGQRRLILLNVPSPIKYLHA
;
A
#
# COMPACT_ATOMS: atom_id res chain seq x y z
N LEU A 1 16.71 8.87 21.88
CA LEU A 1 15.72 8.18 22.72
C LEU A 1 15.14 7.03 21.92
N SER A 2 15.31 5.81 22.44
CA SER A 2 14.45 4.62 22.29
C SER A 2 13.99 4.24 20.88
N GLN A 3 14.58 3.20 20.28
CA GLN A 3 14.14 1.80 20.39
C GLN A 3 12.76 1.53 19.75
N VAL A 4 12.81 0.77 18.66
CA VAL A 4 11.84 -0.26 18.27
C VAL A 4 10.41 0.23 18.08
N ALA A 5 10.12 0.68 16.86
CA ALA A 5 8.98 0.13 16.18
C ALA A 5 9.53 -0.78 15.09
N ASP A 6 9.23 -2.07 15.17
CA ASP A 6 9.05 -2.87 13.96
C ASP A 6 7.86 -2.18 13.26
N ASP A 7 8.12 -1.09 12.53
CA ASP A 7 7.08 -0.36 11.80
C ASP A 7 6.64 -1.32 10.71
N ASP A 8 5.60 -2.09 11.02
CA ASP A 8 4.99 -3.03 10.10
C ASP A 8 4.43 -2.19 8.94
N ILE A 9 5.26 -2.05 7.90
CA ILE A 9 4.93 -1.34 6.68
C ILE A 9 3.71 -1.98 6.00
N GLU A 10 3.45 -3.25 6.30
CA GLU A 10 2.25 -3.92 5.85
C GLU A 10 1.02 -3.41 6.61
N GLN A 11 0.01 -3.02 5.85
CA GLN A 11 -1.25 -2.51 6.40
C GLN A 11 -2.40 -3.10 5.61
N ARG A 12 -3.57 -3.22 6.25
CA ARG A 12 -4.74 -3.86 5.66
C ARG A 12 -5.98 -2.99 5.79
N ASP A 13 -7.00 -3.33 4.99
CA ASP A 13 -8.31 -2.70 5.03
C ASP A 13 -8.28 -1.17 4.86
N LEU A 14 -7.35 -0.68 4.03
CA LEU A 14 -7.21 0.73 3.74
C LEU A 14 -8.26 1.17 2.74
N HIS A 15 -9.06 2.17 3.12
CA HIS A 15 -10.08 2.76 2.27
C HIS A 15 -9.75 4.21 1.87
N THR A 16 -8.77 4.83 2.54
CA THR A 16 -8.34 6.22 2.31
C THR A 16 -6.81 6.28 2.32
N TRP A 17 -6.22 7.40 1.88
CA TRP A 17 -4.79 7.66 2.05
C TRP A 17 -4.47 7.99 3.50
N SER A 18 -4.42 6.97 4.36
CA SER A 18 -4.05 7.06 5.78
C SER A 18 -2.59 6.68 6.05
N PHE A 19 -1.82 6.38 5.01
CA PHE A 19 -0.39 6.05 5.06
C PHE A 19 0.44 7.20 4.49
N GLY A 20 1.68 7.31 4.96
CA GLY A 20 2.66 8.27 4.43
C GLY A 20 3.19 7.87 3.05
N GLU A 21 4.31 8.45 2.65
CA GLU A 21 4.98 8.02 1.41
C GLU A 21 5.54 6.59 1.56
N LEU A 22 5.25 5.73 0.59
CA LEU A 22 5.82 4.40 0.54
C LEU A 22 7.24 4.47 -0.06
N PRO A 23 8.28 3.97 0.64
CA PRO A 23 9.62 3.94 0.08
C PRO A 23 9.67 3.03 -1.14
N LYS A 24 10.52 3.32 -2.12
CA LYS A 24 10.67 2.45 -3.30
C LYS A 24 11.19 1.06 -2.94
N VAL A 25 12.03 1.00 -1.92
CA VAL A 25 12.69 -0.21 -1.41
C VAL A 25 12.65 -0.15 0.11
N TYR A 26 12.22 -1.24 0.73
CA TYR A 26 12.25 -1.46 2.17
C TYR A 26 13.39 -2.42 2.51
N GLN A 27 14.15 -2.11 3.55
CA GLN A 27 15.26 -2.94 4.03
C GLN A 27 15.07 -3.22 5.51
N GLN A 28 15.06 -4.50 5.89
CA GLN A 28 14.93 -4.92 7.28
C GLN A 28 16.10 -5.82 7.66
N LYS A 29 16.72 -5.55 8.81
CA LYS A 29 17.75 -6.40 9.38
C LYS A 29 17.10 -7.42 10.31
N ARG A 30 17.11 -8.70 9.94
CA ARG A 30 16.65 -9.82 10.79
C ARG A 30 17.76 -10.85 10.91
N GLY A 31 18.17 -11.16 12.15
CA GLY A 31 19.13 -12.23 12.43
C GLY A 31 20.50 -12.08 11.77
N GLY A 32 20.96 -10.84 11.51
CA GLY A 32 22.23 -10.58 10.82
C GLY A 32 22.14 -10.55 9.29
N PHE A 33 20.98 -10.85 8.72
CA PHE A 33 20.71 -10.73 7.29
C PHE A 33 19.94 -9.45 6.99
N GLU A 34 20.27 -8.80 5.88
CA GLU A 34 19.54 -7.65 5.34
C GLU A 34 18.60 -8.14 4.25
N VAL A 35 17.29 -8.06 4.52
CA VAL A 35 16.25 -8.44 3.56
C VAL A 35 15.81 -7.19 2.82
N ARG A 36 15.85 -7.25 1.49
CA ARG A 36 15.31 -6.21 0.60
C ARG A 36 13.93 -6.62 0.13
N ALA A 37 12.98 -5.70 0.22
CA ALA A 37 11.64 -5.87 -0.32
C ALA A 37 11.13 -4.58 -0.97
N TYR A 38 10.06 -4.70 -1.74
CA TYR A 38 9.49 -3.64 -2.55
C TYR A 38 8.03 -3.43 -2.15
N PRO A 39 7.72 -2.41 -1.32
CA PRO A 39 6.35 -2.20 -0.86
C PRO A 39 5.46 -1.69 -1.99
N ALA A 40 4.22 -2.19 -2.05
CA ALA A 40 3.22 -1.74 -2.98
C ALA A 40 1.81 -1.78 -2.41
N LEU A 41 0.94 -0.94 -2.97
CA LEU A 41 -0.49 -1.03 -2.77
C LEU A 41 -1.06 -2.24 -3.54
N VAL A 42 -1.89 -3.04 -2.89
CA VAL A 42 -2.54 -4.23 -3.47
C VAL A 42 -4.04 -4.02 -3.48
N ASP A 43 -4.65 -4.19 -4.65
CA ASP A 43 -6.11 -4.15 -4.81
C ASP A 43 -6.78 -5.35 -4.11
N LYS A 44 -7.70 -5.07 -3.17
CA LYS A 44 -8.55 -6.07 -2.49
C LYS A 44 -10.02 -5.97 -2.81
N LYS A 45 -10.38 -5.30 -3.90
CA LYS A 45 -11.76 -5.06 -4.37
C LYS A 45 -12.53 -4.05 -3.51
N ASP A 46 -12.72 -4.28 -2.23
CA ASP A 46 -13.40 -3.33 -1.33
C ASP A 46 -12.41 -2.44 -0.56
N SER A 47 -11.15 -2.86 -0.47
CA SER A 47 -10.08 -2.12 0.20
C SER A 47 -8.76 -2.18 -0.58
N VAL A 48 -7.72 -1.62 0.03
CA VAL A 48 -6.32 -1.73 -0.38
C VAL A 48 -5.48 -2.24 0.79
N GLU A 49 -4.43 -3.00 0.50
CA GLU A 49 -3.39 -3.38 1.47
C GLU A 49 -2.03 -2.81 1.04
N ILE A 50 -1.13 -2.56 1.99
CA ILE A 50 0.31 -2.39 1.71
C ILE A 50 0.96 -3.76 1.92
N LYS A 51 1.69 -4.25 0.91
CA LYS A 51 2.44 -5.51 0.98
C LYS A 51 3.86 -5.37 0.47
N LEU A 52 4.74 -6.22 0.99
CA LEU A 52 6.11 -6.36 0.53
C LEU A 52 6.21 -7.40 -0.59
N PHE A 53 6.89 -7.03 -1.69
CA PHE A 53 7.20 -7.91 -2.81
C PHE A 53 8.70 -8.20 -2.87
N GLU A 54 9.08 -9.33 -3.47
CA GLU A 54 10.49 -9.72 -3.66
C GLU A 54 11.13 -8.99 -4.85
N THR A 55 10.31 -8.61 -5.85
CA THR A 55 10.80 -7.96 -7.07
C THR A 55 10.13 -6.61 -7.35
N GLU A 56 10.88 -5.72 -7.99
CA GLU A 56 10.36 -4.42 -8.45
C GLU A 56 9.25 -4.58 -9.51
N GLN A 57 9.30 -5.65 -10.31
CA GLN A 57 8.29 -5.88 -11.34
C GLN A 57 6.91 -6.20 -10.75
N GLU A 58 6.87 -7.06 -9.72
CA GLU A 58 5.63 -7.35 -8.98
C GLU A 58 5.12 -6.10 -8.26
N GLN A 59 6.01 -5.35 -7.62
CA GLN A 59 5.70 -4.07 -6.98
C GLN A 59 5.01 -3.10 -7.94
N LEU A 60 5.58 -2.86 -9.12
CA LEU A 60 5.03 -1.92 -10.10
C LEU A 60 3.65 -2.35 -10.60
N SER A 61 3.46 -3.65 -10.83
CA SER A 61 2.17 -4.20 -11.25
C SER A 61 1.11 -4.01 -10.17
N ALA A 62 1.43 -4.41 -8.93
CA ALA A 62 0.55 -4.27 -7.78
C ALA A 62 0.21 -2.80 -7.52
N MET A 63 1.23 -1.94 -7.42
CA MET A 63 1.10 -0.52 -7.09
C MET A 63 0.11 0.18 -8.03
N ARG A 64 0.19 -0.06 -9.35
CA ARG A 64 -0.74 0.53 -10.31
C ARG A 64 -2.19 0.08 -10.05
N ALA A 65 -2.41 -1.19 -9.68
CA ALA A 65 -3.74 -1.69 -9.36
C ALA A 65 -4.26 -1.11 -8.03
N GLY A 66 -3.45 -1.13 -6.98
CA GLY A 66 -3.82 -0.59 -5.67
C GLY A 66 -4.10 0.92 -5.70
N GLN A 67 -3.29 1.72 -6.43
CA GLN A 67 -3.56 3.14 -6.62
C GLN A 67 -4.90 3.39 -7.33
N ARG A 68 -5.18 2.67 -8.42
CA ARG A 68 -6.48 2.77 -9.12
C ARG A 68 -7.64 2.44 -8.17
N ARG A 69 -7.52 1.39 -7.36
CA ARG A 69 -8.54 1.04 -6.36
C ARG A 69 -8.76 2.16 -5.36
N LEU A 70 -7.69 2.71 -4.79
CA LEU A 70 -7.78 3.75 -3.77
C LEU A 70 -8.44 5.02 -4.32
N ILE A 71 -8.14 5.39 -5.57
CA ILE A 71 -8.85 6.46 -6.27
C ILE A 71 -10.35 6.13 -6.36
N LEU A 72 -10.70 4.95 -6.88
CA LEU A 72 -12.11 4.55 -7.07
C LEU A 72 -12.91 4.53 -5.76
N LEU A 73 -12.29 4.13 -4.64
CA LEU A 73 -12.94 4.12 -3.32
C LEU A 73 -13.25 5.54 -2.79
N ASN A 74 -12.49 6.55 -3.21
CA ASN A 74 -12.59 7.91 -2.69
C ASN A 74 -13.25 8.91 -3.65
N VAL A 75 -13.55 8.50 -4.89
CA VAL A 75 -14.26 9.34 -5.86
C VAL A 75 -15.78 9.19 -5.67
N PRO A 76 -16.53 10.30 -5.43
CA PRO A 76 -17.98 10.24 -5.33
C PRO A 76 -18.64 9.69 -6.59
N SER A 77 -19.67 8.86 -6.44
CA SER A 77 -20.43 8.35 -7.58
C SER A 77 -21.09 9.50 -8.36
N PRO A 78 -20.89 9.59 -9.69
CA PRO A 78 -21.52 10.63 -10.50
C PRO A 78 -23.06 10.50 -10.56
N ILE A 79 -23.61 9.32 -10.23
CA ILE A 79 -25.07 9.08 -10.25
C ILE A 79 -25.78 9.83 -9.11
N LYS A 80 -25.09 10.14 -8.00
CA LYS A 80 -25.69 10.90 -6.89
C LYS A 80 -26.23 12.28 -7.31
N TYR A 81 -25.77 12.83 -8.43
CA TYR A 81 -26.19 14.14 -8.93
C TYR A 81 -27.31 14.09 -9.99
N LEU A 82 -27.81 12.90 -10.36
CA LEU A 82 -28.84 12.72 -11.39
C LEU A 82 -30.28 12.70 -10.84
N HIS A 83 -30.48 12.91 -9.54
CA HIS A 83 -31.80 12.96 -8.89
C HIS A 83 -32.21 14.38 -8.43
N ALA A 84 -31.62 15.42 -9.04
CA ALA A 84 -32.04 16.81 -8.84
C ALA A 84 -33.14 17.22 -9.82
#